data_AF-A0AAU3R3D1-F1
#
_entry.id   AF-A0AAU3R3D1-F1
#
_cell.length_a   1.000
_cell.length_b   1.000
_cell.length_c   1.000
_cell.angle_alpha   90.00
_cell.angle_beta   90.00
_cell.angle_gamma   90.00
#
_symmetry.space_group_name_H-M   'P 1'
#
loop_
_entity.id
_entity.type
_entity.pdbx_description
1 polymer ?
#
loop_
_entity_poly.entity_id
_entity_poly.type
_entity_poly.pdbx_seq_one_letter_code
_entity_poly.pdbx_strand_id
1 'polypeptide(L)'
;MTRALPTDVAHVLDTALSMVVDPGLALHRQMRHLRLEKCCACGCGSTYFSLDADGVSPAPALTGTQVVVDMELFGADGETAGEVLVFAEDGYLAWLEVCSWSEDTFTLIDAHRILCPCDR
;
A
#
# COMPACT_ATOMS: atom_id res chain seq x y z
N MET A 1 14.23 -9.69 -9.85
CA MET A 1 15.12 -8.54 -9.63
C MET A 1 14.37 -7.57 -8.74
N THR A 2 14.78 -7.43 -7.49
CA THR A 2 14.07 -6.62 -6.49
C THR A 2 14.61 -5.18 -6.52
N ARG A 3 13.72 -4.20 -6.73
CA ARG A 3 14.08 -2.77 -6.79
C ARG A 3 13.58 -2.06 -5.54
N ALA A 4 14.23 -0.97 -5.13
CA ALA A 4 13.64 -0.07 -4.14
C ALA A 4 12.21 0.33 -4.55
N LEU A 5 11.35 0.58 -3.56
CA LEU A 5 9.98 0.99 -3.83
C LEU A 5 9.97 2.27 -4.68
N PRO A 6 9.17 2.32 -5.76
CA PRO A 6 8.85 3.57 -6.44
C PRO A 6 8.26 4.61 -5.47
N THR A 7 8.46 5.90 -5.76
CA THR A 7 8.07 7.00 -4.86
C THR A 7 6.57 7.03 -4.58
N ASP A 8 5.75 6.84 -5.61
CA ASP A 8 4.29 6.76 -5.53
C ASP A 8 3.85 5.61 -4.61
N VAL A 9 4.40 4.42 -4.81
CA VAL A 9 4.14 3.23 -3.99
C VAL A 9 4.54 3.48 -2.53
N ALA A 10 5.75 3.99 -2.30
CA ALA A 10 6.27 4.25 -0.97
C ALA A 10 5.42 5.29 -0.24
N HIS A 11 5.04 6.38 -0.91
CA HIS A 11 4.23 7.45 -0.34
C HIS A 11 2.80 7.00 0.00
N VAL A 12 2.14 6.28 -0.92
CA VAL A 12 0.79 5.74 -0.68
C VAL A 12 0.81 4.77 0.51
N LEU A 13 1.79 3.87 0.56
CA LEU A 13 1.95 2.92 1.65
C LEU A 13 2.24 3.62 3.00
N ASP A 14 3.12 4.63 2.99
CA ASP A 14 3.48 5.41 4.19
C ASP A 14 2.26 6.13 4.76
N THR A 15 1.49 6.76 3.88
CA THR A 15 0.26 7.48 4.23
C THR A 15 -0.78 6.52 4.81
N ALA A 16 -1.02 5.39 4.14
CA ALA A 16 -1.97 4.37 4.56
C ALA A 16 -1.62 3.79 5.95
N LEU A 17 -0.36 3.43 6.16
CA LEU A 17 0.10 2.87 7.45
C LEU A 17 0.09 3.91 8.57
N SER A 18 0.25 5.19 8.26
CA SER A 18 0.20 6.28 9.25
C SER A 18 -1.20 6.52 9.81
N MET A 19 -2.26 6.05 9.13
CA MET A 19 -3.64 6.13 9.63
C MET A 19 -3.99 5.02 10.62
N VAL A 20 -3.17 3.98 10.73
CA VAL A 20 -3.44 2.82 11.59
C VAL A 20 -2.54 2.83 12.83
N VAL A 21 -3.16 2.74 14.01
CA VAL A 21 -2.43 2.81 15.29
C VAL A 21 -1.83 1.46 15.69
N ASP A 22 -2.53 0.36 15.40
CA ASP A 22 -2.11 -1.02 15.69
C ASP A 22 -2.66 -1.93 14.58
N PRO A 23 -1.84 -2.76 13.90
CA PRO A 23 -0.40 -2.97 14.03
C PRO A 23 0.48 -2.00 13.20
N GLY A 24 -0.06 -0.83 12.83
CA GLY A 24 0.55 0.11 11.89
C GLY A 24 2.02 0.43 12.17
N LEU A 25 2.43 0.66 13.43
CA LEU A 25 3.83 0.96 13.77
C LEU A 25 4.80 -0.19 13.46
N ALA A 26 4.39 -1.45 13.69
CA ALA A 26 5.24 -2.60 13.41
C ALA A 26 5.44 -2.78 11.90
N LEU A 27 4.36 -2.61 11.14
CA LEU A 27 4.38 -2.67 9.67
C LEU A 27 5.17 -1.51 9.06
N HIS A 28 5.02 -0.30 9.60
CA HIS A 28 5.75 0.88 9.13
C HIS A 28 7.28 0.69 9.24
N ARG A 29 7.75 -0.03 10.27
CA ARG A 29 9.18 -0.39 10.41
C ARG A 29 9.67 -1.34 9.33
N GLN A 30 8.80 -2.05 8.62
CA GLN A 30 9.18 -2.97 7.55
C GLN A 30 9.44 -2.24 6.22
N MET A 31 8.88 -1.03 6.03
CA MET A 31 8.95 -0.30 4.76
C MET A 31 10.37 -0.12 4.20
N ARG A 32 11.35 0.17 5.07
CA ARG A 32 12.76 0.34 4.65
C ARG A 32 13.41 -0.93 4.09
N HIS A 33 12.82 -2.09 4.37
CA HIS A 33 13.28 -3.41 3.96
C HIS A 33 12.47 -3.98 2.79
N LEU A 34 11.42 -3.28 2.37
CA LEU A 34 10.61 -3.67 1.23
C LEU A 34 11.34 -3.40 -0.08
N ARG A 35 11.10 -4.30 -1.01
CA ARG A 35 11.44 -4.15 -2.41
C ARG A 35 10.23 -4.46 -3.26
N LEU A 36 10.12 -3.76 -4.37
CA LEU A 36 9.15 -4.11 -5.40
C LEU A 36 9.55 -5.45 -6.03
N GLU A 37 8.64 -6.42 -5.98
CA GLU A 37 8.79 -7.71 -6.65
C GLU A 37 8.11 -7.69 -8.02
N LYS A 38 6.81 -7.36 -8.06
CA LYS A 38 6.01 -7.30 -9.28
C LYS A 38 4.83 -6.35 -9.13
N CYS A 39 4.38 -5.78 -10.24
CA CYS A 39 3.10 -5.07 -10.36
C CYS A 39 2.17 -5.92 -11.23
N CYS A 40 0.85 -5.89 -10.99
CA CYS A 40 -0.08 -6.55 -11.92
C CYS A 40 0.01 -5.90 -13.29
N ALA A 41 0.20 -6.72 -14.33
CA ALA A 41 0.13 -6.27 -15.71
C ALA A 41 -1.33 -6.06 -16.19
N CYS A 42 -2.30 -6.48 -15.38
CA CYS A 42 -3.72 -6.46 -15.70
C CYS A 42 -4.41 -5.10 -15.47
N GLY A 43 -3.72 -4.15 -14.83
CA GLY A 43 -4.27 -2.81 -14.57
C GLY A 43 -5.02 -2.65 -13.24
N CYS A 44 -5.17 -3.69 -12.43
CA CYS A 44 -5.85 -3.64 -11.11
C CYS A 44 -5.05 -2.93 -10.00
N GLY A 45 -3.94 -2.27 -10.33
CA GLY A 45 -3.16 -1.50 -9.35
C GLY A 45 -2.37 -2.31 -8.30
N SER A 46 -2.55 -3.63 -8.20
CA SER A 46 -1.86 -4.45 -7.19
C SER A 46 -0.34 -4.46 -7.38
N THR A 47 0.39 -4.23 -6.30
CA THR A 47 1.84 -4.13 -6.23
C THR A 47 2.36 -5.01 -5.10
N TYR A 48 3.08 -6.05 -5.47
CA TYR A 48 3.59 -7.08 -4.56
C TYR A 48 5.02 -6.78 -4.14
N PHE A 49 5.28 -7.06 -2.87
CA PHE A 49 6.55 -6.79 -2.24
C PHE A 49 7.29 -8.08 -1.90
N SER A 50 8.60 -8.01 -2.01
CA SER A 50 9.50 -8.91 -1.30
C SER A 50 10.08 -8.16 -0.10
N LEU A 51 10.19 -8.84 1.03
CA LEU A 51 10.74 -8.30 2.27
C LEU A 51 11.98 -9.08 2.69
N ASP A 52 13.02 -8.37 3.12
CA ASP A 52 14.15 -8.99 3.84
C ASP A 52 13.72 -9.31 5.29
N ALA A 53 13.17 -10.51 5.48
CA ALA A 53 12.64 -10.95 6.77
C ALA A 53 13.74 -11.18 7.83
N ASP A 54 14.99 -11.38 7.42
CA ASP A 54 16.12 -11.50 8.36
C ASP A 54 16.46 -10.13 9.00
N GLY A 55 16.06 -9.03 8.36
CA GLY A 55 16.29 -7.65 8.79
C GLY A 55 15.17 -7.00 9.61
N VAL A 56 14.02 -7.67 9.79
CA VAL A 56 12.85 -7.10 10.49
C VAL A 56 11.95 -8.15 11.11
N SER A 57 11.35 -7.81 12.24
CA SER A 57 10.37 -8.67 12.92
C SER A 57 8.97 -8.57 12.31
N PRO A 58 8.18 -9.67 12.36
CA PRO A 58 6.78 -9.62 11.99
C PRO A 58 5.96 -8.82 13.00
N ALA A 59 4.82 -8.30 12.58
CA ALA A 59 3.78 -7.78 13.46
C ALA A 59 3.12 -8.95 14.23
N PRO A 60 3.30 -9.08 15.56
CA PRO A 60 3.01 -10.32 16.28
C PRO A 60 1.53 -10.75 16.30
N ALA A 61 0.59 -9.81 16.15
CA ALA A 61 -0.84 -10.09 16.20
C ALA A 61 -1.43 -10.54 14.86
N LEU A 62 -0.65 -10.50 13.78
CA LEU A 62 -1.12 -10.81 12.44
C LEU A 62 -0.66 -12.21 12.02
N THR A 63 -1.62 -13.09 11.74
CA THR A 63 -1.39 -14.46 11.26
C THR A 63 -2.17 -14.71 9.98
N GLY A 64 -1.63 -15.47 9.03
CA GLY A 64 -2.22 -15.66 7.72
C GLY A 64 -2.32 -14.37 6.94
N THR A 65 -3.15 -14.36 5.89
CA THR A 65 -3.38 -13.21 5.02
C THR A 65 -4.48 -12.30 5.56
N GLN A 66 -4.18 -11.01 5.75
CA GLN A 66 -5.14 -10.03 6.29
C GLN A 66 -5.00 -8.67 5.61
N VAL A 67 -6.13 -7.98 5.44
CA VAL A 67 -6.16 -6.53 5.12
C VAL A 67 -5.87 -5.77 6.42
N VAL A 68 -4.78 -5.02 6.42
CA VAL A 68 -4.30 -4.27 7.59
C VAL A 68 -4.55 -2.76 7.48
N VAL A 69 -4.83 -2.29 6.27
CA VAL A 69 -5.35 -0.95 6.00
C VAL A 69 -6.43 -1.06 4.93
N ASP A 70 -7.55 -0.40 5.19
CA ASP A 70 -8.62 -0.14 4.23
C ASP A 70 -8.91 1.37 4.30
N MET A 71 -8.57 2.08 3.23
CA MET A 71 -8.54 3.54 3.21
C MET A 71 -9.20 4.07 1.95
N GLU A 72 -10.37 4.69 2.11
CA GLU A 72 -11.07 5.39 1.03
C GLU A 72 -10.28 6.63 0.56
N LEU A 73 -10.31 6.85 -0.75
CA LEU A 73 -9.74 8.02 -1.41
C LEU A 73 -10.86 8.88 -1.97
N PHE A 74 -10.87 10.15 -1.59
CA PHE A 74 -11.87 11.11 -2.03
C PHE A 74 -11.33 12.03 -3.12
N GLY A 75 -12.13 12.22 -4.17
CA GLY A 75 -11.87 13.15 -5.25
C GLY A 75 -12.04 14.61 -4.81
N ALA A 76 -11.79 15.54 -5.74
CA ALA A 76 -11.85 16.98 -5.45
C ALA A 76 -13.26 17.49 -5.14
N ASP A 77 -14.28 16.77 -5.60
CA ASP A 77 -15.70 17.00 -5.33
C ASP A 77 -16.18 16.34 -4.03
N GLY A 78 -15.31 15.57 -3.36
CA GLY A 78 -15.65 14.81 -2.15
C GLY A 78 -16.29 13.45 -2.43
N GLU A 79 -16.44 13.06 -3.70
CA GLU A 79 -16.93 11.73 -4.07
C GLU A 79 -15.82 10.68 -3.88
N THR A 80 -16.21 9.42 -3.68
CA THR A 80 -15.23 8.33 -3.51
C THR A 80 -14.63 7.98 -4.86
N ALA A 81 -13.33 8.25 -5.02
CA ALA A 81 -12.58 7.97 -6.24
C ALA A 81 -12.06 6.53 -6.28
N GLY A 82 -11.73 5.97 -5.12
CA GLY A 82 -11.12 4.65 -4.99
C GLY A 82 -10.86 4.27 -3.54
N GLU A 83 -10.14 3.18 -3.36
CA GLU A 83 -9.66 2.72 -2.06
C GLU A 83 -8.22 2.22 -2.18
N VAL A 84 -7.50 2.28 -1.07
CA VAL A 84 -6.19 1.66 -0.89
C VAL A 84 -6.32 0.54 0.12
N LEU A 85 -5.92 -0.66 -0.29
CA LEU A 85 -5.87 -1.83 0.56
C LEU A 85 -4.42 -2.23 0.77
N VAL A 86 -4.00 -2.36 2.03
CA VAL A 86 -2.67 -2.89 2.39
C VAL A 86 -2.86 -4.27 2.98
N PHE A 87 -2.08 -5.24 2.50
CA PHE A 87 -2.15 -6.61 2.94
C PHE A 87 -0.88 -7.04 3.65
N ALA A 88 -1.06 -7.81 4.72
CA ALA A 88 0.01 -8.50 5.40
C ALA A 88 -0.22 -10.01 5.35
N GLU A 89 0.87 -10.76 5.30
CA GLU A 89 0.90 -12.21 5.42
C GLU A 89 1.83 -12.61 6.56
N ASP A 90 1.31 -13.34 7.55
CA ASP A 90 2.06 -13.78 8.74
C ASP A 90 2.83 -12.64 9.44
N GLY A 91 2.22 -11.45 9.45
CA GLY A 91 2.77 -10.25 10.09
C GLY A 91 3.79 -9.48 9.27
N TYR A 92 3.98 -9.82 8.00
CA TYR A 92 4.83 -9.08 7.08
C TYR A 92 4.02 -8.39 5.98
N LEU A 93 4.40 -7.16 5.62
CA LEU A 93 3.82 -6.46 4.46
C LEU A 93 4.06 -7.27 3.19
N ALA A 94 2.98 -7.61 2.49
CA ALA A 94 3.00 -8.53 1.36
C ALA A 94 2.65 -7.83 0.04
N TRP A 95 1.57 -7.03 0.01
CA TRP A 95 1.25 -6.21 -1.16
C TRP A 95 0.36 -5.02 -0.80
N LEU A 96 0.25 -4.13 -1.77
CA LEU A 96 -0.61 -2.95 -1.79
C LEU A 96 -1.53 -3.06 -3.00
N GLU A 97 -2.80 -2.69 -2.86
CA GLU A 97 -3.76 -2.65 -3.94
C GLU A 97 -4.51 -1.33 -3.94
N VAL A 98 -4.91 -0.90 -5.14
CA VAL A 98 -5.83 0.21 -5.30
C VAL A 98 -7.01 -0.26 -6.13
N CYS A 99 -8.22 0.00 -5.63
CA CYS A 99 -9.44 -0.33 -6.35
C CYS A 99 -10.15 0.96 -6.76
N SER A 100 -10.80 0.90 -7.91
CA SER A 100 -11.72 1.94 -8.36
C SER A 100 -13.14 1.55 -7.93
N TRP A 101 -13.91 2.51 -7.45
CA TRP A 101 -15.36 2.35 -7.31
C TRP A 101 -16.10 2.69 -8.62
N SER A 102 -15.38 3.21 -9.62
CA SER A 102 -15.88 3.50 -10.97
C SER A 102 -15.40 2.44 -11.98
N GLU A 103 -15.98 2.42 -13.17
CA GLU A 103 -15.51 1.53 -14.25
C GLU A 103 -14.17 1.96 -14.87
N ASP A 104 -13.65 3.14 -14.48
CA ASP A 104 -12.38 3.65 -14.97
C ASP A 104 -11.19 3.00 -14.27
N THR A 105 -10.08 2.89 -15.01
CA THR A 105 -8.82 2.39 -14.46
C THR A 105 -8.28 3.35 -13.40
N PHE A 106 -8.04 2.83 -12.20
CA PHE A 106 -7.48 3.59 -11.08
C PHE A 106 -6.12 3.00 -10.70
N THR A 107 -5.09 3.84 -10.65
CA THR A 107 -3.71 3.41 -10.45
C THR A 107 -3.09 4.00 -9.18
N LEU A 108 -1.95 3.44 -8.76
CA LEU A 108 -1.19 3.98 -7.61
C LEU A 108 -0.69 5.41 -7.84
N ILE A 109 -0.48 5.81 -9.09
CA ILE A 109 -0.15 7.19 -9.44
C ILE A 109 -1.36 8.11 -9.18
N ASP A 110 -2.57 7.65 -9.46
CA ASP A 110 -3.79 8.42 -9.21
C ASP A 110 -4.04 8.56 -7.70
N ALA A 111 -3.89 7.47 -6.95
CA ALA A 111 -3.91 7.49 -5.49
C ALA A 111 -2.86 8.46 -4.91
N HIS A 112 -1.62 8.41 -5.42
CA HIS A 112 -0.55 9.32 -5.00
C HIS A 112 -0.92 10.80 -5.22
N ARG A 113 -1.51 11.14 -6.38
CA ARG A 113 -1.93 12.51 -6.69
C ARG A 113 -3.06 13.03 -5.81
N ILE A 114 -3.96 12.14 -5.38
CA ILE A 114 -5.04 12.49 -4.44
C ILE A 114 -4.44 12.80 -3.06
N LEU A 115 -3.51 11.95 -2.60
CA LEU A 115 -2.88 12.09 -1.28
C LEU A 115 -1.84 13.22 -1.21
N CYS A 116 -1.20 13.55 -2.34
CA CYS A 116 -0.23 14.64 -2.47
C CYS A 116 -0.71 15.67 -3.52
N PRO A 117 -1.71 16.52 -3.21
CA PRO A 117 -2.26 17.48 -4.17
C PRO A 117 -1.28 18.61 -4.54
N CYS A 118 -0.16 18.76 -3.82
CA CYS A 118 0.87 19.78 -4.05
C CYS A 118 1.83 19.45 -5.21
N ASP A 119 1.84 18.22 -5.72
CA ASP A 119 2.69 17.74 -6.83
C ASP A 119 2.02 17.89 -8.22
N ARG A 120 1.04 18.79 -8.35
CA ARG A 120 0.32 19.09 -9.60
C ARG A 120 1.01 20.14 -10.47
#